data_AF-A0A6M1NNE5-F1
#
_entry.id   AF-A0A6M1NNE5-F1
#
_cell.length_a   1.000
_cell.length_b   1.000
_cell.length_c   1.000
_cell.angle_alpha   90.00
_cell.angle_beta   90.00
_cell.angle_gamma   90.00
#
_symmetry.space_group_name_H-M   'P 1'
#
loop_
_entity.id
_entity.type
_entity.pdbx_description
1 polymer ?
#
loop_
_entity_poly.entity_id
_entity_poly.type
_entity_poly.pdbx_seq_one_letter_code
_entity_poly.pdbx_strand_id
1 'polypeptide(L)'
;MVKYRNLSVDFLRGLAIFGMVLAAVIPWTAEFPGWMYHAQVGPPDFTFNPNNPGITWVDLVFPFFLFAMGAAFPFALKTKLANKEYLTIVQGLLRRGALLVFFAIALAYLTPANLTAAPWVNYLTSLATFFSFFLVFMRFEGTAFKKYGLQLLGFIIIAALTYYHSEILGNTFSKSKNNIIILVLSNMAVFGSACWLFTASNFYLRIAIMVAFMGIWFTHSLEGSWTATIWYFHPDIKWFYNFSFLKYLCIVLPGSILGDLVLKYKEVTNKLYKPKEVKSAGVVALASFAFVVFHVVTLYTRELSINLAGHFLFIALYLWYFRNKNEGQIWFYKVLLGWGLAFATVALFFEPLDGGIKKDPSSFSYWFLTSGLAFIFYVTCDYLTKVHSSNRVISALVKCGQNPMIAYCVTSFCITPVLGLIQVLPILDNLAAESPFLGLIRTVLFMFLMIWITNIATDKKWFWRS
;
A
#
# COMPACT_ATOMS: atom_id res chain seq x y z
N MET A 1 24.62 12.49 -5.34
CA MET A 1 24.25 11.25 -6.07
C MET A 1 22.74 11.26 -6.29
N VAL A 2 22.27 11.34 -7.54
CA VAL A 2 20.83 11.38 -7.85
C VAL A 2 20.23 10.00 -7.51
N LYS A 3 19.32 9.96 -6.54
CA LYS A 3 18.61 8.73 -6.17
C LYS A 3 17.80 8.27 -7.37
N TYR A 4 18.10 7.08 -7.89
CA TYR A 4 17.30 6.48 -8.96
C TYR A 4 15.84 6.38 -8.49
N ARG A 5 14.92 6.92 -9.29
CA ARG A 5 13.50 6.98 -8.99
C ARG A 5 12.71 6.41 -10.16
N ASN A 6 11.98 5.33 -9.91
CA ASN A 6 11.16 4.67 -10.91
C ASN A 6 9.71 5.20 -10.82
N LEU A 7 9.27 5.91 -11.86
CA LEU A 7 7.94 6.54 -11.90
C LEU A 7 6.82 5.49 -11.96
N SER A 8 7.06 4.32 -12.53
CA SER A 8 6.10 3.21 -12.62
C SER A 8 5.78 2.64 -11.24
N VAL A 9 6.78 2.50 -10.36
CA VAL A 9 6.59 2.11 -8.95
C VAL A 9 5.86 3.21 -8.17
N ASP A 10 6.21 4.48 -8.40
CA ASP A 10 5.49 5.61 -7.79
C ASP A 10 4.02 5.63 -8.26
N PHE A 11 3.74 5.37 -9.53
CA PHE A 11 2.38 5.32 -10.08
C PHE A 11 1.56 4.18 -9.49
N LEU A 12 2.12 2.96 -9.43
CA LEU A 12 1.48 1.81 -8.77
C LEU A 12 1.09 2.14 -7.32
N ARG A 13 2.04 2.73 -6.58
CA ARG A 13 1.82 3.17 -5.20
C ARG A 13 0.75 4.27 -5.10
N GLY A 14 0.76 5.21 -6.03
CA GLY A 14 -0.21 6.30 -6.10
C GLY A 14 -1.63 5.82 -6.40
N LEU A 15 -1.79 4.89 -7.35
CA LEU A 15 -3.05 4.22 -7.63
C LEU A 15 -3.58 3.46 -6.42
N ALA A 16 -2.70 2.75 -5.71
CA ALA A 16 -3.08 2.04 -4.49
C ALA A 16 -3.59 2.99 -3.40
N ILE A 17 -2.97 4.15 -3.18
CA ILE A 17 -3.47 5.14 -2.20
C ILE A 17 -4.75 5.80 -2.67
N PHE A 18 -4.83 6.15 -3.95
CA PHE A 18 -6.07 6.65 -4.54
C PHE A 18 -7.22 5.67 -4.29
N GLY A 19 -7.00 4.37 -4.54
CA GLY A 19 -7.98 3.32 -4.28
C GLY A 19 -8.32 3.16 -2.79
N MET A 20 -7.33 3.20 -1.89
CA MET A 20 -7.56 3.16 -0.44
C MET A 20 -8.47 4.31 0.03
N VAL A 21 -8.18 5.53 -0.43
CA VAL A 21 -8.96 6.72 -0.06
C VAL A 21 -10.35 6.65 -0.70
N LEU A 22 -10.45 6.25 -1.98
CA LEU A 22 -11.73 6.09 -2.68
C LEU A 22 -12.67 5.13 -1.93
N ALA A 23 -12.16 3.95 -1.56
CA ALA A 23 -12.93 2.96 -0.81
C ALA A 23 -13.37 3.45 0.58
N ALA A 24 -12.61 4.37 1.19
CA ALA A 24 -12.94 4.93 2.49
C ALA A 24 -13.98 6.08 2.42
N VAL A 25 -14.13 6.75 1.28
CA VAL A 25 -15.02 7.93 1.15
C VAL A 25 -16.27 7.67 0.34
N ILE A 26 -16.33 6.55 -0.39
CA ILE A 26 -17.51 6.15 -1.16
C ILE A 26 -18.71 5.89 -0.23
N PRO A 27 -19.95 6.26 -0.61
CA PRO A 27 -21.13 5.96 0.20
C PRO A 27 -21.29 4.46 0.41
N TRP A 28 -21.60 4.04 1.64
CA TRP A 28 -21.89 2.64 1.98
C TRP A 28 -23.39 2.41 1.84
N THR A 29 -23.81 1.97 0.65
CA THR A 29 -25.21 1.72 0.29
C THR A 29 -25.38 0.40 -0.45
N ALA A 30 -26.51 -0.27 -0.19
CA ALA A 30 -26.92 -1.48 -0.90
C ALA A 30 -27.28 -1.24 -2.39
N GLU A 31 -27.52 0.01 -2.78
CA GLU A 31 -27.82 0.37 -4.17
C GLU A 31 -26.58 0.27 -5.08
N PHE A 32 -25.38 0.34 -4.50
CA PHE A 32 -24.15 0.20 -5.26
C PHE A 32 -23.71 -1.27 -5.35
N PRO A 33 -23.14 -1.69 -6.49
CA PRO A 33 -22.75 -3.08 -6.66
C PRO A 33 -21.66 -3.50 -5.68
N GLY A 34 -21.76 -4.74 -5.18
CA GLY A 34 -20.90 -5.23 -4.10
C GLY A 34 -19.40 -5.24 -4.41
N TRP A 35 -19.00 -5.24 -5.69
CA TRP A 35 -17.60 -5.13 -6.09
C TRP A 35 -16.95 -3.78 -5.73
N MET A 36 -17.74 -2.78 -5.32
CA MET A 36 -17.26 -1.48 -4.84
C MET A 36 -16.74 -1.49 -3.40
N TYR A 37 -16.92 -2.59 -2.67
CA TYR A 37 -16.53 -2.75 -1.27
C TYR A 37 -15.60 -3.96 -1.07
N HIS A 38 -15.21 -4.25 0.17
CA HIS A 38 -14.53 -5.49 0.48
C HIS A 38 -15.45 -6.68 0.26
N ALA A 39 -14.96 -7.77 -0.32
CA ALA A 39 -15.80 -8.96 -0.56
C ALA A 39 -16.44 -9.50 0.75
N GLN A 40 -15.72 -9.40 1.87
CA GLN A 40 -16.21 -9.86 3.17
C GLN A 40 -17.08 -8.84 3.93
N VAL A 41 -17.26 -7.62 3.41
CA VAL A 41 -18.07 -6.55 4.02
C VAL A 41 -18.78 -5.78 2.88
N GLY A 42 -19.74 -6.44 2.26
CA GLY A 42 -20.49 -5.92 1.11
C GLY A 42 -21.99 -5.75 1.42
N PRO A 43 -22.76 -5.22 0.45
CA PRO A 43 -24.20 -5.12 0.57
C PRO A 43 -24.86 -6.51 0.69
N PRO A 44 -26.09 -6.60 1.26
CA PRO A 44 -27.00 -5.48 1.55
C PRO A 44 -26.79 -4.80 2.92
N ASP A 45 -26.23 -5.49 3.90
CA ASP A 45 -26.20 -5.05 5.31
C ASP A 45 -24.81 -4.66 5.81
N PHE A 46 -23.76 -4.85 5.00
CA PHE A 46 -22.38 -4.52 5.35
C PHE A 46 -21.90 -5.21 6.63
N THR A 47 -22.48 -6.37 6.97
CA THR A 47 -21.97 -7.19 8.05
C THR A 47 -20.75 -7.97 7.60
N PHE A 48 -19.77 -8.08 8.48
CA PHE A 48 -18.55 -8.83 8.18
C PHE A 48 -18.83 -10.34 8.15
N ASN A 49 -18.55 -10.97 7.01
CA ASN A 49 -18.65 -12.41 6.82
C ASN A 49 -17.27 -13.02 6.45
N PRO A 50 -16.56 -13.66 7.40
CA PRO A 50 -15.24 -14.26 7.14
C PRO A 50 -15.31 -15.51 6.23
N ASN A 51 -16.50 -16.05 6.03
CA ASN A 51 -16.76 -17.23 5.21
C ASN A 51 -17.17 -16.86 3.77
N ASN A 52 -17.16 -15.58 3.39
CA ASN A 52 -17.41 -15.17 2.02
C ASN A 52 -16.09 -15.13 1.22
N PRO A 53 -15.73 -16.17 0.45
CA PRO A 53 -14.55 -16.13 -0.39
C PRO A 53 -14.74 -15.19 -1.58
N GLY A 54 -13.63 -14.68 -2.10
CA GLY A 54 -13.62 -13.72 -3.19
C GLY A 54 -12.82 -12.48 -2.83
N ILE A 55 -12.48 -11.71 -3.86
CA ILE A 55 -11.79 -10.44 -3.76
C ILE A 55 -12.41 -9.44 -4.72
N THR A 56 -12.38 -8.17 -4.36
CA THR A 56 -12.72 -7.04 -5.23
C THR A 56 -11.47 -6.22 -5.56
N TRP A 57 -11.62 -5.14 -6.33
CA TRP A 57 -10.51 -4.21 -6.54
C TRP A 57 -10.07 -3.54 -5.23
N VAL A 58 -11.00 -3.37 -4.26
CA VAL A 58 -10.73 -2.80 -2.95
C VAL A 58 -9.77 -3.72 -2.18
N ASP A 59 -9.85 -5.02 -2.41
CA ASP A 59 -8.96 -5.99 -1.77
C ASP A 59 -7.55 -6.01 -2.38
N LEU A 60 -7.31 -5.35 -3.52
CA LEU A 60 -5.99 -5.25 -4.15
C LEU A 60 -5.16 -4.06 -3.69
N VAL A 61 -5.81 -2.98 -3.24
CA VAL A 61 -5.14 -1.69 -3.01
C VAL A 61 -4.04 -1.79 -1.95
N PHE A 62 -4.30 -2.49 -0.84
CA PHE A 62 -3.33 -2.63 0.24
C PHE A 62 -2.13 -3.52 -0.14
N PRO A 63 -2.32 -4.72 -0.70
CA PRO A 63 -1.21 -5.52 -1.24
C PRO A 63 -0.38 -4.79 -2.30
N PHE A 64 -1.01 -4.07 -3.23
CA PHE A 64 -0.28 -3.33 -4.27
C PHE A 64 0.58 -2.22 -3.66
N PHE A 65 0.07 -1.57 -2.61
CA PHE A 65 0.84 -0.60 -1.84
C PHE A 65 2.05 -1.22 -1.14
N LEU A 66 1.88 -2.37 -0.49
CA LEU A 66 2.97 -3.13 0.15
C LEU A 66 4.00 -3.64 -0.86
N PHE A 67 3.55 -4.15 -2.00
CA PHE A 67 4.40 -4.61 -3.08
C PHE A 67 5.26 -3.47 -3.62
N ALA A 68 4.67 -2.29 -3.84
CA ALA A 68 5.42 -1.10 -4.27
C ALA A 68 6.42 -0.62 -3.19
N MET A 69 6.11 -0.78 -1.89
CA MET A 69 7.07 -0.55 -0.82
C MET A 69 8.27 -1.51 -0.93
N GLY A 70 8.01 -2.81 -1.11
CA GLY A 70 9.05 -3.82 -1.28
C GLY A 70 9.95 -3.52 -2.47
N ALA A 71 9.36 -3.12 -3.61
CA ALA A 71 10.09 -2.71 -4.80
C ALA A 71 10.99 -1.50 -4.57
N ALA A 72 10.71 -0.68 -3.55
CA ALA A 72 11.53 0.47 -3.21
C ALA A 72 12.79 0.15 -2.38
N PHE A 73 12.89 -1.04 -1.76
CA PHE A 73 14.03 -1.39 -0.91
C PHE A 73 15.36 -1.41 -1.67
N PRO A 74 15.48 -2.09 -2.84
CA PRO A 74 16.73 -2.10 -3.60
C PRO A 74 17.19 -0.68 -3.97
N PHE A 75 16.27 0.19 -4.39
CA PHE A 75 16.59 1.58 -4.74
C PHE A 75 17.11 2.41 -3.55
N ALA A 76 16.69 2.08 -2.33
CA ALA A 76 17.05 2.83 -1.14
C ALA A 76 18.30 2.30 -0.43
N LEU A 77 18.56 1.00 -0.53
CA LEU A 77 19.54 0.30 0.31
C LEU A 77 20.76 -0.22 -0.46
N LYS A 78 20.65 -0.54 -1.76
CA LYS A 78 21.72 -1.21 -2.52
C LYS A 78 23.03 -0.43 -2.55
N THR A 79 22.97 0.88 -2.82
CA THR A 79 24.17 1.73 -2.83
C THR A 79 24.82 1.82 -1.44
N LYS A 80 24.01 1.97 -0.39
CA LYS A 80 24.52 2.03 1.00
C LYS A 80 25.17 0.72 1.43
N LEU A 81 24.57 -0.40 1.02
CA LEU A 81 25.11 -1.73 1.29
C LEU A 81 26.44 -1.94 0.57
N ALA A 82 26.55 -1.53 -0.70
CA ALA A 82 27.80 -1.58 -1.46
C ALA A 82 28.91 -0.71 -0.82
N ASN A 83 28.54 0.44 -0.27
CA ASN A 83 29.45 1.33 0.45
C ASN A 83 29.75 0.89 1.90
N LYS A 84 29.21 -0.25 2.36
CA LYS A 84 29.35 -0.74 3.74
C LYS A 84 28.85 0.23 4.83
N GLU A 85 27.85 1.05 4.52
CA GLU A 85 27.25 2.03 5.44
C GLU A 85 26.25 1.37 6.44
N TYR A 86 26.68 0.31 7.14
CA TYR A 86 25.79 -0.53 7.96
C TYR A 86 25.09 0.25 9.08
N LEU A 87 25.81 1.12 9.78
CA LEU A 87 25.23 1.93 10.87
C LEU A 87 24.12 2.86 10.34
N THR A 88 24.37 3.54 9.22
CA THR A 88 23.39 4.42 8.55
C THR A 88 22.17 3.63 8.08
N ILE A 89 22.36 2.39 7.65
CA ILE A 89 21.26 1.48 7.29
C ILE A 89 20.44 1.16 8.54
N VAL A 90 21.05 0.59 9.58
CA VAL A 90 20.34 0.16 10.81
C VAL A 90 19.61 1.34 11.47
N GLN A 91 20.28 2.47 11.68
CA GLN A 91 19.65 3.68 12.22
C GLN A 91 18.50 4.17 11.34
N GLY A 92 18.66 4.11 10.01
CA GLY A 92 17.62 4.46 9.05
C GLY A 92 16.40 3.56 9.12
N LEU A 93 16.58 2.24 9.24
CA LEU A 93 15.48 1.28 9.38
C LEU A 93 14.74 1.48 10.71
N LEU A 94 15.47 1.56 11.82
CA LEU A 94 14.87 1.71 13.15
C LEU A 94 14.12 3.04 13.28
N ARG A 95 14.73 4.15 12.81
CA ARG A 95 14.06 5.45 12.77
C ARG A 95 12.79 5.39 11.93
N ARG A 96 12.85 4.75 10.76
CA ARG A 96 11.69 4.60 9.87
C ARG A 96 10.56 3.83 10.52
N GLY A 97 10.87 2.70 11.16
CA GLY A 97 9.91 1.91 11.92
C GLY A 97 9.28 2.74 13.04
N ALA A 98 10.11 3.34 13.90
CA ALA A 98 9.64 4.15 15.03
C ALA A 98 8.73 5.32 14.59
N LEU A 99 9.10 6.04 13.54
CA LEU A 99 8.31 7.13 12.98
C LEU A 99 6.97 6.65 12.41
N LEU A 100 6.92 5.47 11.79
CA LEU A 100 5.67 4.89 11.29
C LEU A 100 4.78 4.35 12.43
N VAL A 101 5.34 3.78 13.50
CA VAL A 101 4.57 3.40 14.70
C VAL A 101 3.94 4.65 15.34
N PHE A 102 4.74 5.70 15.53
CA PHE A 102 4.25 6.99 16.02
C PHE A 102 3.11 7.51 15.13
N PHE A 103 3.30 7.49 13.81
CA PHE A 103 2.28 7.92 12.86
C PHE A 103 1.00 7.07 12.98
N ALA A 104 1.11 5.75 13.11
CA ALA A 104 -0.03 4.85 13.25
C ALA A 104 -0.86 5.15 14.49
N ILE A 105 -0.20 5.42 15.63
CA ILE A 105 -0.86 5.76 16.90
C ILE A 105 -1.50 7.15 16.81
N ALA A 106 -0.74 8.15 16.34
CA ALA A 106 -1.22 9.52 16.22
C ALA A 106 -2.43 9.61 15.27
N LEU A 107 -2.40 8.91 14.13
CA LEU A 107 -3.54 8.86 13.22
C LEU A 107 -4.78 8.26 13.87
N ALA A 108 -4.64 7.11 14.53
CA ALA A 108 -5.77 6.44 15.18
C ALA A 108 -6.37 7.28 16.30
N TYR A 109 -5.55 7.96 17.10
CA TYR A 109 -6.04 8.70 18.26
C TYR A 109 -6.59 10.09 17.89
N LEU A 110 -5.88 10.85 17.03
CA LEU A 110 -6.18 12.27 16.75
C LEU A 110 -7.07 12.49 15.51
N THR A 111 -7.68 11.44 14.96
CA THR A 111 -8.68 11.58 13.88
C THR A 111 -9.95 12.20 14.47
N PRO A 112 -10.63 13.15 13.80
CA PRO A 112 -11.78 13.86 14.38
C PRO A 112 -12.88 12.95 14.94
N ALA A 113 -13.17 11.84 14.23
CA ALA A 113 -14.19 10.87 14.61
C ALA A 113 -13.87 10.06 15.87
N ASN A 114 -12.60 10.04 16.30
CA ASN A 114 -12.14 9.31 17.49
C ASN A 114 -11.96 10.22 18.71
N LEU A 115 -12.25 11.51 18.57
CA LEU A 115 -12.20 12.51 19.63
C LEU A 115 -13.61 12.79 20.15
N THR A 116 -13.74 13.07 21.45
CA THR A 116 -15.03 13.21 22.14
C THR A 116 -15.41 14.66 22.46
N ALA A 117 -14.55 15.64 22.15
CA ALA A 117 -14.83 17.04 22.41
C ALA A 117 -15.88 17.61 21.43
N ALA A 118 -16.22 18.89 21.59
CA ALA A 118 -17.07 19.59 20.62
C ALA A 118 -16.47 19.48 19.20
N PRO A 119 -17.29 19.28 18.14
CA PRO A 119 -16.78 19.01 16.78
C PRO A 119 -15.75 20.02 16.26
N TRP A 120 -15.96 21.31 16.52
CA TRP A 120 -15.02 22.36 16.10
C TRP A 120 -13.65 22.23 16.78
N VAL A 121 -13.60 21.79 18.06
CA VAL A 121 -12.34 21.50 18.78
C VAL A 121 -11.64 20.29 18.18
N ASN A 122 -12.40 19.24 17.85
CA ASN A 122 -11.85 18.03 17.22
C ASN A 122 -11.27 18.34 15.84
N TYR A 123 -11.94 19.18 15.06
CA TYR A 123 -11.44 19.65 13.76
C TYR A 123 -10.18 20.51 13.90
N LEU A 124 -10.16 21.49 14.81
CA LEU A 124 -8.95 22.30 15.07
C LEU A 124 -7.77 21.45 15.55
N THR A 125 -8.02 20.48 16.43
CA THR A 125 -7.00 19.54 16.91
C THR A 125 -6.40 18.74 15.76
N SER A 126 -7.25 18.19 14.90
CA SER A 126 -6.82 17.38 13.77
C SER A 126 -6.04 18.21 12.75
N LEU A 127 -6.47 19.44 12.49
CA LEU A 127 -5.78 20.37 11.60
C LEU A 127 -4.41 20.80 12.17
N ALA A 128 -4.34 21.11 13.47
CA ALA A 128 -3.07 21.39 14.15
C ALA A 128 -2.13 20.18 14.12
N THR A 129 -2.67 18.97 14.26
CA THR A 129 -1.92 17.72 14.12
C THR A 129 -1.38 17.55 12.69
N PHE A 130 -2.19 17.85 11.66
CA PHE A 130 -1.75 17.82 10.27
C PHE A 130 -0.55 18.74 10.01
N PHE A 131 -0.59 19.98 10.49
CA PHE A 131 0.53 20.91 10.36
C PHE A 131 1.75 20.47 11.19
N SER A 132 1.53 19.88 12.36
CA SER A 132 2.59 19.30 13.18
C SER A 132 3.29 18.13 12.48
N PHE A 133 2.57 17.34 11.67
CA PHE A 133 3.19 16.29 10.86
C PHE A 133 4.15 16.83 9.79
N PHE A 134 3.96 18.05 9.26
CA PHE A 134 4.99 18.69 8.42
C PHE A 134 6.28 18.91 9.21
N LEU A 135 6.18 19.32 10.48
CA LEU A 135 7.35 19.47 11.35
C LEU A 135 8.03 18.12 11.65
N VAL A 136 7.24 17.05 11.85
CA VAL A 136 7.78 15.73 12.20
C VAL A 136 8.43 15.03 11.01
N PHE A 137 7.82 15.07 9.82
CA PHE A 137 8.22 14.22 8.69
C PHE A 137 8.96 14.94 7.56
N MET A 138 8.95 16.27 7.51
CA MET A 138 9.81 16.98 6.56
C MET A 138 11.27 16.96 6.99
N ARG A 139 12.16 17.03 6.00
CA ARG A 139 13.59 17.22 6.25
C ARG A 139 13.94 18.68 6.06
N PHE A 140 14.22 19.38 7.16
CA PHE A 140 14.66 20.76 7.13
C PHE A 140 16.14 20.87 6.78
N GLU A 141 16.52 21.96 6.11
CA GLU A 141 17.91 22.32 5.83
C GLU A 141 18.43 23.31 6.89
N GLY A 142 19.75 23.35 7.09
CA GLY A 142 20.40 24.22 8.09
C GLY A 142 21.05 23.46 9.27
N THR A 143 21.19 24.16 10.40
CA THR A 143 21.87 23.68 11.61
C THR A 143 21.15 22.48 12.25
N ALA A 144 21.89 21.67 13.01
CA ALA A 144 21.30 20.53 13.73
C ALA A 144 20.19 20.97 14.69
N PHE A 145 20.36 22.13 15.34
CA PHE A 145 19.35 22.74 16.19
C PHE A 145 18.06 23.04 15.44
N LYS A 146 18.13 23.66 14.25
CA LYS A 146 16.93 23.91 13.43
C LYS A 146 16.27 22.61 12.98
N LYS A 147 17.06 21.64 12.54
CA LYS A 147 16.57 20.34 12.03
C LYS A 147 15.82 19.54 13.10
N TYR A 148 16.48 19.28 14.22
CA TYR A 148 15.93 18.45 15.29
C TYR A 148 15.01 19.24 16.22
N GLY A 149 15.23 20.54 16.39
CA GLY A 149 14.37 21.42 17.18
C GLY A 149 12.98 21.60 16.56
N LEU A 150 12.89 21.81 15.24
CA LEU A 150 11.59 21.84 14.55
C LEU A 150 10.89 20.48 14.62
N GLN A 151 11.63 19.38 14.47
CA GLN A 151 11.06 18.04 14.58
C GLN A 151 10.53 17.78 16.00
N LEU A 152 11.30 18.15 17.03
CA LEU A 152 10.93 18.04 18.43
C LEU A 152 9.71 18.91 18.75
N LEU A 153 9.63 20.13 18.23
CA LEU A 153 8.46 20.99 18.37
C LEU A 153 7.19 20.30 17.82
N GLY A 154 7.28 19.66 16.65
CA GLY A 154 6.18 18.88 16.10
C GLY A 154 5.71 17.76 17.04
N PHE A 155 6.65 17.02 17.64
CA PHE A 155 6.32 16.00 18.63
C PHE A 155 5.70 16.58 19.90
N ILE A 156 6.21 17.70 20.41
CA ILE A 156 5.70 18.36 21.62
C ILE A 156 4.27 18.84 21.40
N ILE A 157 3.97 19.46 20.25
CA ILE A 157 2.61 19.90 19.93
C ILE A 157 1.66 18.71 19.89
N ILE A 158 2.02 17.62 19.23
CA ILE A 158 1.19 16.41 19.17
C ILE A 158 0.98 15.82 20.57
N ALA A 159 2.04 15.73 21.38
CA ALA A 159 1.94 15.24 22.75
C ALA A 159 1.03 16.12 23.63
N ALA A 160 1.13 17.45 23.49
CA ALA A 160 0.27 18.39 24.20
C ALA A 160 -1.20 18.26 23.79
N LEU A 161 -1.49 18.12 22.49
CA LEU A 161 -2.84 17.86 21.99
C LEU A 161 -3.39 16.52 22.50
N THR A 162 -2.56 15.47 22.50
CA THR A 162 -2.94 14.17 23.04
C THR A 162 -3.26 14.24 24.53
N TYR A 163 -2.40 14.91 25.31
CA TYR A 163 -2.60 15.14 26.74
C TYR A 163 -3.89 15.93 27.01
N TYR A 164 -4.12 17.02 26.26
CA TYR A 164 -5.33 17.83 26.39
C TYR A 164 -6.60 16.99 26.18
N HIS A 165 -6.62 16.16 25.14
CA HIS A 165 -7.77 15.28 24.91
C HIS A 165 -7.90 14.16 25.96
N SER A 166 -6.79 13.58 26.41
CA SER A 166 -6.80 12.47 27.38
C SER A 166 -7.21 12.93 28.78
N GLU A 167 -6.51 13.94 29.32
CA GLU A 167 -6.60 14.30 30.73
C GLU A 167 -7.61 15.42 31.01
N ILE A 168 -7.83 16.32 30.05
CA ILE A 168 -8.71 17.48 30.27
C ILE A 168 -10.11 17.22 29.69
N LEU A 169 -10.19 16.59 28.52
CA LEU A 169 -11.47 16.32 27.85
C LEU A 169 -12.00 14.89 28.07
N GLY A 170 -11.25 14.04 28.78
CA GLY A 170 -11.68 12.70 29.16
C GLY A 170 -11.69 11.66 28.04
N ASN A 171 -11.02 11.91 26.91
CA ASN A 171 -10.85 10.93 25.83
C ASN A 171 -9.65 10.02 26.12
N THR A 172 -9.78 9.00 26.97
CA THR A 172 -8.64 8.20 27.45
C THR A 172 -7.70 7.72 26.33
N PHE A 173 -6.42 8.08 26.42
CA PHE A 173 -5.41 7.60 25.49
C PHE A 173 -5.14 6.10 25.65
N SER A 174 -5.02 5.39 24.51
CA SER A 174 -4.59 4.00 24.49
C SER A 174 -3.64 3.75 23.31
N LYS A 175 -2.41 3.34 23.62
CA LYS A 175 -1.41 2.93 22.61
C LYS A 175 -1.86 1.71 21.79
N SER A 176 -2.78 0.90 22.31
CA SER A 176 -3.32 -0.26 21.63
C SER A 176 -4.27 0.11 20.49
N LYS A 177 -4.84 1.33 20.50
CA LYS A 177 -5.57 1.89 19.36
C LYS A 177 -4.57 2.46 18.35
N ASN A 178 -4.33 1.74 17.26
CA ASN A 178 -3.43 2.15 16.19
C ASN A 178 -4.05 1.93 14.81
N ASN A 179 -3.57 2.68 13.82
CA ASN A 179 -3.99 2.50 12.44
C ASN A 179 -3.30 1.23 11.89
N ILE A 180 -4.09 0.18 11.69
CA ILE A 180 -3.59 -1.14 11.31
C ILE A 180 -2.79 -1.13 10.00
N ILE A 181 -3.21 -0.33 9.01
CA ILE A 181 -2.52 -0.20 7.72
C ILE A 181 -1.11 0.35 7.97
N ILE A 182 -0.99 1.49 8.67
CA ILE A 182 0.31 2.11 8.93
C ILE A 182 1.18 1.27 9.87
N LEU A 183 0.58 0.56 10.84
CA LEU A 183 1.33 -0.31 11.74
C LEU A 183 1.93 -1.51 10.99
N VAL A 184 1.18 -2.13 10.07
CA VAL A 184 1.71 -3.17 9.18
C VAL A 184 2.84 -2.60 8.32
N LEU A 185 2.68 -1.38 7.77
CA LEU A 185 3.74 -0.72 7.00
C LEU A 185 5.02 -0.51 7.81
N SER A 186 4.90 -0.17 9.09
CA SER A 186 6.05 -0.04 9.98
C SER A 186 6.81 -1.35 10.10
N ASN A 187 6.09 -2.44 10.41
CA ASN A 187 6.65 -3.77 10.53
C ASN A 187 7.30 -4.21 9.21
N MET A 188 6.61 -4.03 8.09
CA MET A 188 7.13 -4.37 6.76
C MET A 188 8.34 -3.54 6.34
N ALA A 189 8.39 -2.26 6.73
CA ALA A 189 9.53 -1.40 6.46
C ALA A 189 10.78 -1.88 7.19
N VAL A 190 10.66 -2.40 8.42
CA VAL A 190 11.79 -2.93 9.20
C VAL A 190 12.14 -4.35 8.75
N PHE A 191 11.22 -5.30 8.91
CA PHE A 191 11.50 -6.72 8.64
C PHE A 191 11.69 -7.01 7.16
N GLY A 192 10.90 -6.40 6.28
CA GLY A 192 11.08 -6.57 4.84
C GLY A 192 12.43 -6.02 4.35
N SER A 193 12.86 -4.88 4.88
CA SER A 193 14.19 -4.32 4.58
C SER A 193 15.30 -5.21 5.15
N ALA A 194 15.15 -5.73 6.37
CA ALA A 194 16.11 -6.65 6.99
C ALA A 194 16.25 -7.95 6.18
N CYS A 195 15.13 -8.60 5.85
CA CYS A 195 15.11 -9.78 4.98
C CYS A 195 15.80 -9.49 3.64
N TRP A 196 15.52 -8.33 3.01
CA TRP A 196 16.20 -7.95 1.78
C TRP A 196 17.70 -7.75 1.97
N LEU A 197 18.15 -7.11 3.06
CA LEU A 197 19.58 -6.92 3.34
C LEU A 197 20.34 -8.24 3.46
N PHE A 198 19.78 -9.23 4.16
CA PHE A 198 20.37 -10.57 4.28
C PHE A 198 20.37 -11.36 2.97
N THR A 199 19.57 -10.95 1.99
CA THR A 199 19.34 -11.68 0.73
C THR A 199 19.62 -10.85 -0.52
N ALA A 200 20.29 -9.71 -0.37
CA ALA A 200 20.47 -8.71 -1.42
C ALA A 200 21.24 -9.27 -2.64
N SER A 201 22.11 -10.25 -2.41
CA SER A 201 22.89 -10.93 -3.45
C SER A 201 22.16 -12.12 -4.10
N ASN A 202 21.13 -12.68 -3.45
CA ASN A 202 20.52 -13.93 -3.87
C ASN A 202 19.00 -13.96 -3.63
N PHE A 203 18.22 -13.91 -4.71
CA PHE A 203 16.76 -13.99 -4.61
C PHE A 203 16.25 -15.37 -4.18
N TYR A 204 16.99 -16.47 -4.38
CA TYR A 204 16.60 -17.78 -3.89
C TYR A 204 16.51 -17.80 -2.35
N LEU A 205 17.35 -17.03 -1.66
CA LEU A 205 17.24 -16.88 -0.21
C LEU A 205 15.95 -16.14 0.20
N ARG A 206 15.43 -15.22 -0.63
CA ARG A 206 14.11 -14.61 -0.39
C ARG A 206 12.99 -15.63 -0.55
N ILE A 207 13.09 -16.51 -1.55
CA ILE A 207 12.15 -17.63 -1.68
C ILE A 207 12.24 -18.53 -0.45
N ALA A 208 13.45 -18.86 0.01
CA ALA A 208 13.66 -19.68 1.21
C ALA A 208 13.04 -19.03 2.47
N ILE A 209 13.17 -17.71 2.66
CA ILE A 209 12.52 -16.99 3.76
C ILE A 209 10.99 -17.10 3.67
N MET A 210 10.41 -16.92 2.47
CA MET A 210 8.97 -17.09 2.29
C MET A 210 8.54 -18.52 2.60
N VAL A 211 9.25 -19.54 2.11
CA VAL A 211 8.98 -20.95 2.39
C VAL A 211 9.11 -21.26 3.90
N ALA A 212 10.11 -20.71 4.58
CA ALA A 212 10.23 -20.84 6.03
C ALA A 212 9.02 -20.23 6.77
N PHE A 213 8.56 -19.06 6.32
CA PHE A 213 7.32 -18.47 6.83
C PHE A 213 6.10 -19.35 6.55
N MET A 214 5.99 -19.97 5.37
CA MET A 214 4.92 -20.93 5.05
C MET A 214 4.90 -22.07 6.06
N GLY A 215 6.08 -22.62 6.41
CA GLY A 215 6.20 -23.65 7.44
C GLY A 215 5.66 -23.19 8.79
N ILE A 216 5.98 -21.97 9.23
CA ILE A 216 5.42 -21.38 10.45
C ILE A 216 3.90 -21.24 10.33
N TRP A 217 3.40 -20.68 9.23
CA TRP A 217 1.97 -20.50 8.99
C TRP A 217 1.18 -21.81 9.07
N PHE A 218 1.70 -22.91 8.51
CA PHE A 218 0.99 -24.20 8.56
C PHE A 218 1.11 -24.94 9.89
N THR A 219 2.06 -24.57 10.75
CA THR A 219 2.33 -25.29 11.99
C THR A 219 2.09 -24.47 13.26
N HIS A 220 1.76 -23.18 13.15
CA HIS A 220 1.58 -22.30 14.31
C HIS A 220 0.43 -22.70 15.24
N SER A 221 -0.54 -23.47 14.73
CA SER A 221 -1.66 -24.00 15.51
C SER A 221 -1.31 -25.29 16.27
N LEU A 222 -0.13 -25.89 16.03
CA LEU A 222 0.32 -27.08 16.73
C LEU A 222 0.84 -26.69 18.12
N GLU A 223 0.06 -27.02 19.16
CA GLU A 223 0.42 -26.74 20.55
C GLU A 223 1.78 -27.34 20.92
N GLY A 224 2.56 -26.62 21.74
CA GLY A 224 3.90 -27.05 22.17
C GLY A 224 5.01 -26.91 21.11
N SER A 225 4.67 -26.56 19.87
CA SER A 225 5.67 -26.32 18.82
C SER A 225 6.42 -24.98 19.02
N TRP A 226 7.66 -24.92 18.53
CA TRP A 226 8.42 -23.66 18.50
C TRP A 226 7.78 -22.61 17.58
N THR A 227 7.03 -23.05 16.56
CA THR A 227 6.33 -22.15 15.63
C THR A 227 5.11 -21.51 16.30
N ALA A 228 4.37 -22.24 17.12
CA ALA A 228 3.34 -21.67 18.01
C ALA A 228 3.95 -20.68 19.00
N THR A 229 5.08 -21.04 19.62
CA THR A 229 5.78 -20.17 20.59
C THR A 229 6.15 -18.81 19.99
N ILE A 230 6.69 -18.80 18.76
CA ILE A 230 7.03 -17.56 18.06
C ILE A 230 5.78 -16.80 17.60
N TRP A 231 4.75 -17.51 17.11
CA TRP A 231 3.52 -16.88 16.62
C TRP A 231 2.75 -16.13 17.71
N TYR A 232 2.70 -16.70 18.91
CA TYR A 232 2.01 -16.13 20.07
C TYR A 232 2.93 -15.34 21.01
N PHE A 233 4.19 -15.11 20.61
CA PHE A 233 5.20 -14.42 21.40
C PHE A 233 4.77 -12.99 21.80
N HIS A 234 4.80 -12.70 23.11
CA HIS A 234 4.50 -11.40 23.74
C HIS A 234 3.23 -10.68 23.23
N PRO A 235 2.03 -11.05 23.70
CA PRO A 235 0.81 -10.31 23.35
C PRO A 235 0.85 -8.83 23.75
N ASP A 236 1.60 -8.47 24.80
CA ASP A 236 1.67 -7.10 25.35
C ASP A 236 2.44 -6.12 24.45
N ILE A 237 3.19 -6.61 23.45
CA ILE A 237 3.93 -5.77 22.50
C ILE A 237 3.21 -5.58 21.16
N LYS A 238 2.01 -6.16 21.00
CA LYS A 238 1.19 -6.10 19.77
C LYS A 238 0.87 -4.68 19.29
N TRP A 239 0.94 -3.70 20.19
CA TRP A 239 0.72 -2.29 19.85
C TRP A 239 1.79 -1.70 18.92
N PHE A 240 3.00 -2.29 18.85
CA PHE A 240 4.03 -1.88 17.89
C PHE A 240 4.57 -3.02 17.01
N TYR A 241 4.52 -4.26 17.50
CA TYR A 241 5.02 -5.44 16.78
C TYR A 241 4.06 -6.61 16.90
N ASN A 242 3.67 -7.20 15.78
CA ASN A 242 2.87 -8.42 15.77
C ASN A 242 3.42 -9.40 14.74
N PHE A 243 3.80 -10.61 15.19
CA PHE A 243 4.36 -11.65 14.33
C PHE A 243 3.42 -12.00 13.18
N SER A 244 2.10 -11.99 13.40
CA SER A 244 1.11 -12.27 12.35
C SER A 244 1.18 -11.28 11.17
N PHE A 245 1.76 -10.07 11.34
CA PHE A 245 1.98 -9.15 10.22
C PHE A 245 3.09 -9.63 9.29
N LEU A 246 3.97 -10.53 9.72
CA LEU A 246 5.03 -11.08 8.88
C LEU A 246 4.49 -11.90 7.70
N LYS A 247 3.21 -12.31 7.73
CA LYS A 247 2.53 -12.85 6.54
C LYS A 247 2.61 -11.95 5.33
N TYR A 248 2.64 -10.63 5.54
CA TYR A 248 2.76 -9.66 4.46
C TYR A 248 4.17 -9.62 3.83
N LEU A 249 5.16 -10.34 4.38
CA LEU A 249 6.43 -10.59 3.70
C LEU A 249 6.23 -11.39 2.40
N CYS A 250 5.18 -12.23 2.33
CA CYS A 250 4.75 -12.90 1.09
C CYS A 250 4.26 -11.94 0.00
N ILE A 251 4.14 -10.62 0.29
CA ILE A 251 3.86 -9.56 -0.70
C ILE A 251 5.06 -8.63 -0.88
N VAL A 252 5.69 -8.25 0.23
CA VAL A 252 6.82 -7.31 0.23
C VAL A 252 8.08 -7.91 -0.39
N LEU A 253 8.37 -9.19 -0.16
CA LEU A 253 9.54 -9.85 -0.74
C LEU A 253 9.42 -10.05 -2.27
N PRO A 254 8.27 -10.49 -2.83
CA PRO A 254 8.02 -10.42 -4.26
C PRO A 254 8.23 -9.01 -4.83
N GLY A 255 7.72 -7.97 -4.13
CA GLY A 255 7.97 -6.57 -4.50
C GLY A 255 9.48 -6.25 -4.57
N SER A 256 10.26 -6.70 -3.58
CA SER A 256 11.72 -6.49 -3.59
C SER A 256 12.42 -7.18 -4.77
N ILE A 257 11.88 -8.31 -5.25
CA ILE A 257 12.40 -8.99 -6.46
C ILE A 257 12.15 -8.12 -7.68
N LEU A 258 10.96 -7.52 -7.82
CA LEU A 258 10.70 -6.52 -8.88
C LEU A 258 11.72 -5.39 -8.81
N GLY A 259 11.96 -4.82 -7.63
CA GLY A 259 12.93 -3.74 -7.45
C GLY A 259 14.34 -4.11 -7.90
N ASP A 260 14.79 -5.34 -7.63
CA ASP A 260 16.10 -5.82 -8.08
C ASP A 260 16.14 -6.04 -9.59
N LEU A 261 15.06 -6.56 -10.19
CA LEU A 261 14.95 -6.72 -11.64
C LEU A 261 15.00 -5.37 -12.35
N VAL A 262 14.26 -4.38 -11.86
CA VAL A 262 14.28 -3.00 -12.39
C VAL A 262 15.68 -2.40 -12.28
N LEU A 263 16.37 -2.56 -11.15
CA LEU A 263 17.75 -2.08 -11.01
C LEU A 263 18.73 -2.81 -11.92
N LYS A 264 18.61 -4.13 -12.03
CA LYS A 264 19.49 -4.97 -12.85
C LYS A 264 19.38 -4.59 -14.32
N TYR A 265 18.17 -4.33 -14.80
CA TYR A 265 17.89 -3.99 -16.21
C TYR A 265 17.62 -2.49 -16.42
N LYS A 266 18.15 -1.62 -15.55
CA LYS A 266 17.88 -0.17 -15.58
C LYS A 266 18.15 0.48 -16.95
N GLU A 267 19.15 -0.01 -17.68
CA GLU A 267 19.52 0.48 -19.02
C GLU A 267 18.43 0.25 -20.06
N VAL A 268 17.62 -0.80 -19.85
CA VAL A 268 16.45 -1.14 -20.67
C VAL A 268 15.22 -0.41 -20.13
N THR A 269 15.01 -0.38 -18.81
CA THR A 269 13.78 0.17 -18.21
C THR A 269 13.71 1.70 -18.22
N ASN A 270 14.84 2.41 -18.21
CA ASN A 270 14.89 3.88 -18.11
C ASN A 270 14.64 4.61 -19.42
N LYS A 271 14.72 3.91 -20.54
CA LYS A 271 14.53 4.51 -21.86
C LYS A 271 13.04 4.58 -22.18
N LEU A 272 12.65 5.57 -22.99
CA LEU A 272 11.34 5.54 -23.64
C LEU A 272 11.32 4.39 -24.67
N TYR A 273 10.13 3.90 -25.01
CA TYR A 273 10.00 2.86 -26.04
C TYR A 273 10.54 3.34 -27.38
N LYS A 274 11.19 2.44 -28.12
CA LYS A 274 11.40 2.67 -29.55
C LYS A 274 10.03 2.69 -30.26
N PRO A 275 9.84 3.44 -31.36
CA PRO A 275 8.54 3.50 -32.06
C PRO A 275 7.95 2.13 -32.40
N LYS A 276 8.80 1.17 -32.79
CA LYS A 276 8.42 -0.22 -33.09
C LYS A 276 7.97 -1.03 -31.85
N GLU A 277 8.39 -0.64 -30.65
CA GLU A 277 8.06 -1.32 -29.39
C GLU A 277 6.74 -0.82 -28.79
N VAL A 278 6.31 0.43 -29.05
CA VAL A 278 5.13 1.05 -28.43
C VAL A 278 3.87 0.19 -28.60
N LYS A 279 3.61 -0.30 -29.81
CA LYS A 279 2.43 -1.15 -30.10
C LYS A 279 2.50 -2.47 -29.33
N SER A 280 3.66 -3.12 -29.34
CA SER A 280 3.86 -4.39 -28.62
C SER A 280 3.73 -4.20 -27.11
N ALA A 281 4.31 -3.14 -26.56
CA ALA A 281 4.20 -2.78 -25.15
C ALA A 281 2.74 -2.48 -24.77
N GLY A 282 1.98 -1.79 -25.63
CA GLY A 282 0.56 -1.51 -25.40
C GLY A 282 -0.30 -2.77 -25.36
N VAL A 283 -0.07 -3.72 -26.29
CA VAL A 283 -0.76 -5.02 -26.28
C VAL A 283 -0.47 -5.78 -24.98
N VAL A 284 0.79 -5.82 -24.56
CA VAL A 284 1.19 -6.51 -23.32
C VAL A 284 0.59 -5.82 -22.09
N ALA A 285 0.58 -4.48 -22.05
CA ALA A 285 0.00 -3.70 -20.96
C ALA A 285 -1.52 -3.88 -20.86
N LEU A 286 -2.23 -3.95 -21.99
CA LEU A 286 -3.66 -4.23 -22.04
C LEU A 286 -3.95 -5.66 -21.57
N ALA A 287 -3.20 -6.64 -22.05
CA ALA A 287 -3.33 -8.03 -21.59
C ALA A 287 -3.04 -8.18 -20.09
N SER A 288 -2.07 -7.42 -19.58
CA SER A 288 -1.73 -7.37 -18.14
C SER A 288 -2.86 -6.79 -17.31
N PHE A 289 -3.50 -5.71 -17.77
CA PHE A 289 -4.68 -5.16 -17.12
C PHE A 289 -5.87 -6.12 -17.17
N ALA A 290 -6.12 -6.73 -18.33
CA ALA A 290 -7.18 -7.72 -18.52
C ALA A 290 -6.99 -8.94 -17.62
N PHE A 291 -5.75 -9.40 -17.41
CA PHE A 291 -5.43 -10.49 -16.47
C PHE A 291 -5.86 -10.16 -15.04
N VAL A 292 -5.61 -8.94 -14.58
CA VAL A 292 -6.02 -8.49 -13.24
C VAL A 292 -7.54 -8.44 -13.12
N VAL A 293 -8.20 -7.80 -14.08
CA VAL A 293 -9.67 -7.72 -14.10
C VAL A 293 -10.29 -9.11 -14.15
N PHE A 294 -9.76 -10.00 -14.99
CA PHE A 294 -10.23 -11.38 -15.12
C PHE A 294 -10.20 -12.12 -13.78
N HIS A 295 -9.07 -12.09 -13.06
CA HIS A 295 -8.96 -12.76 -11.77
C HIS A 295 -9.87 -12.14 -10.71
N VAL A 296 -9.96 -10.80 -10.64
CA VAL A 296 -10.87 -10.13 -9.69
C VAL A 296 -12.32 -10.52 -9.96
N VAL A 297 -12.77 -10.43 -11.22
CA VAL A 297 -14.16 -10.73 -11.59
C VAL A 297 -14.49 -12.19 -11.28
N THR A 298 -13.70 -13.13 -11.79
CA THR A 298 -14.02 -14.57 -11.64
C THR A 298 -13.85 -15.07 -10.21
N LEU A 299 -12.97 -14.48 -9.38
CA LEU A 299 -12.90 -14.79 -7.95
C LEU A 299 -14.07 -14.18 -7.17
N TYR A 300 -14.50 -12.97 -7.53
CA TYR A 300 -15.67 -12.33 -6.94
C TYR A 300 -16.96 -13.09 -7.24
N THR A 301 -17.15 -13.52 -8.50
CA THR A 301 -18.33 -14.30 -8.91
C THR A 301 -18.22 -15.79 -8.60
N ARG A 302 -17.12 -16.24 -7.98
CA ARG A 302 -16.84 -17.64 -7.63
C ARG A 302 -16.82 -18.61 -8.83
N GLU A 303 -16.50 -18.11 -10.02
CA GLU A 303 -16.32 -18.90 -11.24
C GLU A 303 -14.93 -19.56 -11.28
N LEU A 304 -14.66 -20.47 -10.34
CA LEU A 304 -13.32 -21.03 -10.11
C LEU A 304 -12.78 -21.82 -11.29
N SER A 305 -13.62 -22.64 -11.93
CA SER A 305 -13.22 -23.43 -13.10
C SER A 305 -12.83 -22.52 -14.26
N ILE A 306 -13.59 -21.45 -14.49
CA ILE A 306 -13.30 -20.44 -15.50
C ILE A 306 -12.00 -19.71 -15.13
N ASN A 307 -11.85 -19.29 -13.87
CA ASN A 307 -10.64 -18.62 -13.36
C ASN A 307 -9.39 -19.46 -13.64
N LEU A 308 -9.41 -20.75 -13.30
CA LEU A 308 -8.28 -21.65 -13.47
C LEU A 308 -7.99 -21.93 -14.95
N ALA A 309 -9.02 -22.24 -15.75
CA ALA A 309 -8.86 -22.47 -17.18
C ALA A 309 -8.33 -21.22 -17.91
N GLY A 310 -8.88 -20.05 -17.60
CA GLY A 310 -8.43 -18.78 -18.14
C GLY A 310 -7.00 -18.43 -17.70
N HIS A 311 -6.61 -18.75 -16.47
CA HIS A 311 -5.24 -18.59 -15.99
C HIS A 311 -4.24 -19.38 -16.85
N PHE A 312 -4.52 -20.66 -17.12
CA PHE A 312 -3.66 -21.47 -17.98
C PHE A 312 -3.70 -21.05 -19.44
N LEU A 313 -4.83 -20.52 -19.92
CA LEU A 313 -4.90 -19.87 -21.23
C LEU A 313 -3.97 -18.65 -21.30
N PHE A 314 -3.95 -17.80 -20.26
CA PHE A 314 -2.99 -16.68 -20.18
C PHE A 314 -1.53 -17.16 -20.17
N ILE A 315 -1.23 -18.28 -19.49
CA ILE A 315 0.10 -18.90 -19.53
C ILE A 315 0.44 -19.36 -20.96
N ALA A 316 -0.47 -20.06 -21.64
CA ALA A 316 -0.26 -20.53 -23.01
C ALA A 316 -0.04 -19.35 -23.98
N LEU A 317 -0.84 -18.29 -23.87
CA LEU A 317 -0.70 -17.06 -24.65
C LEU A 317 0.62 -16.34 -24.36
N TYR A 318 1.05 -16.30 -23.08
CA TYR A 318 2.34 -15.77 -22.68
C TYR A 318 3.49 -16.55 -23.33
N LEU A 319 3.49 -17.89 -23.23
CA LEU A 319 4.52 -18.74 -23.84
C LEU A 319 4.58 -18.55 -25.36
N TRP A 320 3.41 -18.49 -26.01
CA TRP A 320 3.30 -18.28 -27.45
C TRP A 320 3.78 -16.89 -27.90
N TYR A 321 3.33 -15.81 -27.25
CA TYR A 321 3.67 -14.44 -27.63
C TYR A 321 5.16 -14.12 -27.42
N PHE A 322 5.73 -14.61 -26.33
CA PHE A 322 7.10 -14.30 -25.92
C PHE A 322 8.16 -15.31 -26.39
N ARG A 323 7.79 -16.34 -27.17
CA ARG A 323 8.72 -17.37 -27.68
C ARG A 323 9.95 -16.80 -28.39
N ASN A 324 9.76 -15.75 -29.18
CA ASN A 324 10.80 -15.12 -30.00
C ASN A 324 11.16 -13.69 -29.53
N LYS A 325 10.79 -13.31 -28.30
CA LYS A 325 11.02 -11.97 -27.75
C LYS A 325 12.14 -12.02 -26.72
N ASN A 326 13.38 -11.81 -27.17
CA ASN A 326 14.58 -12.03 -26.36
C ASN A 326 15.40 -10.76 -26.08
N GLU A 327 14.94 -9.60 -26.55
CA GLU A 327 15.66 -8.33 -26.38
C GLU A 327 14.73 -7.16 -26.02
N GLY A 328 15.34 -6.07 -25.54
CA GLY A 328 14.67 -4.80 -25.30
C GLY A 328 13.65 -4.84 -24.16
N GLN A 329 12.73 -3.87 -24.17
CA GLN A 329 11.75 -3.72 -23.09
C GLN A 329 10.69 -4.82 -23.10
N ILE A 330 10.37 -5.36 -24.27
CA ILE A 330 9.40 -6.44 -24.40
C ILE A 330 9.93 -7.72 -23.75
N TRP A 331 11.22 -8.04 -23.89
CA TRP A 331 11.82 -9.12 -23.14
C TRP A 331 11.82 -8.86 -21.63
N PHE A 332 12.03 -7.62 -21.19
CA PHE A 332 11.90 -7.32 -19.77
C PHE A 332 10.48 -7.60 -19.25
N TYR A 333 9.43 -7.31 -20.04
CA TYR A 333 8.06 -7.71 -19.70
C TYR A 333 7.85 -9.21 -19.68
N LYS A 334 8.51 -9.98 -20.57
CA LYS A 334 8.53 -11.45 -20.46
C LYS A 334 8.97 -11.88 -19.07
N VAL A 335 10.08 -11.32 -18.56
CA VAL A 335 10.61 -11.64 -17.23
C VAL A 335 9.60 -11.29 -16.12
N LEU A 336 9.01 -10.09 -16.16
CA LEU A 336 8.05 -9.65 -15.14
C LEU A 336 6.77 -10.49 -15.12
N LEU A 337 6.21 -10.76 -16.30
CA LEU A 337 5.02 -11.59 -16.44
C LEU A 337 5.29 -13.03 -16.00
N GLY A 338 6.48 -13.59 -16.27
CA GLY A 338 6.86 -14.90 -15.77
C GLY A 338 6.81 -15.00 -14.25
N TRP A 339 7.33 -13.99 -13.53
CA TRP A 339 7.23 -13.91 -12.06
C TRP A 339 5.78 -13.78 -11.59
N GLY A 340 5.02 -12.90 -12.24
CA GLY A 340 3.63 -12.66 -11.88
C GLY A 340 2.74 -13.90 -12.07
N LEU A 341 2.91 -14.59 -13.21
CA LEU A 341 2.22 -15.84 -13.50
C LEU A 341 2.61 -16.92 -12.49
N ALA A 342 3.90 -17.10 -12.18
CA ALA A 342 4.33 -18.10 -11.20
C ALA A 342 3.71 -17.90 -9.82
N PHE A 343 3.69 -16.66 -9.29
CA PHE A 343 3.06 -16.37 -8.00
C PHE A 343 1.53 -16.56 -8.03
N ALA A 344 0.88 -16.14 -9.12
CA ALA A 344 -0.55 -16.37 -9.29
C ALA A 344 -0.87 -17.87 -9.41
N THR A 345 -0.05 -18.65 -10.10
CA THR A 345 -0.19 -20.11 -10.17
C THR A 345 -0.10 -20.71 -8.77
N VAL A 346 0.95 -20.41 -8.00
CA VAL A 346 1.07 -20.90 -6.61
C VAL A 346 -0.21 -20.59 -5.82
N ALA A 347 -0.71 -19.37 -5.90
CA ALA A 347 -1.92 -18.98 -5.19
C ALA A 347 -3.15 -19.80 -5.57
N LEU A 348 -3.37 -20.04 -6.87
CA LEU A 348 -4.53 -20.80 -7.35
C LEU A 348 -4.46 -22.27 -6.95
N PHE A 349 -3.27 -22.87 -6.89
CA PHE A 349 -3.10 -24.24 -6.38
C PHE A 349 -3.42 -24.37 -4.89
N PHE A 350 -3.27 -23.28 -4.12
CA PHE A 350 -3.65 -23.23 -2.72
C PHE A 350 -5.05 -22.60 -2.49
N GLU A 351 -5.81 -22.23 -3.53
CA GLU A 351 -7.12 -21.56 -3.39
C GLU A 351 -8.06 -22.25 -2.38
N PRO A 352 -8.17 -23.60 -2.37
CA PRO A 352 -9.07 -24.28 -1.44
C PRO A 352 -8.62 -24.27 0.03
N LEU A 353 -7.34 -23.99 0.31
CA LEU A 353 -6.70 -24.24 1.60
C LEU A 353 -7.41 -23.59 2.79
N ASP A 354 -7.80 -22.32 2.62
CA ASP A 354 -8.48 -21.54 3.66
C ASP A 354 -9.97 -21.35 3.33
N GLY A 355 -10.58 -22.25 2.55
CA GLY A 355 -11.95 -22.10 2.07
C GLY A 355 -12.13 -21.01 1.00
N GLY A 356 -11.07 -20.71 0.25
CA GLY A 356 -11.05 -19.74 -0.84
C GLY A 356 -10.11 -18.55 -0.62
N ILE A 357 -9.91 -17.77 -1.68
CA ILE A 357 -9.10 -16.55 -1.62
C ILE A 357 -9.90 -15.41 -0.98
N LYS A 358 -9.43 -14.87 0.15
CA LYS A 358 -10.10 -13.80 0.90
C LYS A 358 -9.10 -12.84 1.56
N LYS A 359 -9.51 -11.57 1.73
CA LYS A 359 -8.69 -10.53 2.38
C LYS A 359 -8.75 -10.62 3.90
N ASP A 360 -9.92 -10.87 4.49
CA ASP A 360 -10.11 -10.83 5.95
C ASP A 360 -10.98 -12.02 6.43
N PRO A 361 -10.44 -12.95 7.24
CA PRO A 361 -9.01 -13.11 7.53
C PRO A 361 -8.25 -13.45 6.24
N SER A 362 -7.08 -12.83 6.05
CA SER A 362 -6.31 -12.99 4.81
C SER A 362 -5.86 -14.42 4.61
N SER A 363 -6.26 -15.06 3.52
CA SER A 363 -5.82 -16.41 3.21
C SER A 363 -4.39 -16.46 2.70
N PHE A 364 -3.78 -17.63 2.79
CA PHE A 364 -2.46 -17.92 2.27
C PHE A 364 -2.34 -17.54 0.78
N SER A 365 -3.30 -18.01 -0.02
CA SER A 365 -3.38 -17.74 -1.45
C SER A 365 -3.56 -16.26 -1.78
N TYR A 366 -4.24 -15.49 -0.93
CA TYR A 366 -4.43 -14.06 -1.17
C TYR A 366 -3.09 -13.31 -1.26
N TRP A 367 -2.09 -13.64 -0.43
CA TRP A 367 -0.78 -12.96 -0.47
C TRP A 367 -0.02 -13.22 -1.78
N PHE A 368 -0.03 -14.47 -2.24
CA PHE A 368 0.65 -14.85 -3.47
C PHE A 368 -0.09 -14.39 -4.72
N LEU A 369 -1.42 -14.46 -4.73
CA LEU A 369 -2.21 -13.99 -5.86
C LEU A 369 -1.98 -12.49 -6.05
N THR A 370 -2.15 -11.72 -4.98
CA THR A 370 -2.01 -10.26 -5.04
C THR A 370 -0.58 -9.83 -5.41
N SER A 371 0.44 -10.61 -5.02
CA SER A 371 1.82 -10.42 -5.50
C SER A 371 1.96 -10.67 -7.00
N GLY A 372 1.36 -11.75 -7.50
CA GLY A 372 1.34 -12.07 -8.93
C GLY A 372 0.63 -11.00 -9.76
N LEU A 373 -0.54 -10.57 -9.29
CA LEU A 373 -1.32 -9.49 -9.89
C LEU A 373 -0.55 -8.16 -9.88
N ALA A 374 0.15 -7.82 -8.79
CA ALA A 374 0.95 -6.60 -8.70
C ALA A 374 2.14 -6.60 -9.68
N PHE A 375 2.82 -7.74 -9.84
CA PHE A 375 3.88 -7.93 -10.83
C PHE A 375 3.39 -7.67 -12.25
N ILE A 376 2.24 -8.23 -12.60
CA ILE A 376 1.63 -8.09 -13.92
C ILE A 376 1.13 -6.67 -14.12
N PHE A 377 0.43 -6.10 -13.14
CA PHE A 377 -0.10 -4.75 -13.21
C PHE A 377 0.98 -3.66 -13.26
N TYR A 378 2.18 -3.92 -12.72
CA TYR A 378 3.33 -3.04 -12.90
C TYR A 378 3.63 -2.80 -14.39
N VAL A 379 3.43 -3.79 -15.27
CA VAL A 379 3.64 -3.61 -16.72
C VAL A 379 2.68 -2.56 -17.30
N THR A 380 1.41 -2.57 -16.86
CA THR A 380 0.44 -1.53 -17.21
C THR A 380 0.89 -0.17 -16.69
N CYS A 381 1.38 -0.10 -15.45
CA CYS A 381 1.90 1.14 -14.85
C CYS A 381 3.12 1.69 -15.62
N ASP A 382 4.04 0.82 -16.02
CA ASP A 382 5.25 1.18 -16.77
C ASP A 382 4.90 1.71 -18.16
N TYR A 383 3.93 1.08 -18.82
CA TYR A 383 3.42 1.55 -20.10
C TYR A 383 2.78 2.94 -20.02
N LEU A 384 1.84 3.12 -19.09
CA LEU A 384 1.12 4.38 -18.93
C LEU A 384 2.06 5.54 -18.60
N THR A 385 3.01 5.33 -17.69
CA THR A 385 3.96 6.39 -17.29
C THR A 385 4.94 6.78 -18.40
N LYS A 386 5.27 5.86 -19.32
CA LYS A 386 6.17 6.15 -20.45
C LYS A 386 5.44 6.77 -21.65
N VAL A 387 4.31 6.19 -22.07
CA VAL A 387 3.56 6.66 -23.25
C VAL A 387 2.81 7.95 -22.97
N HIS A 388 2.25 8.08 -21.77
CA HIS A 388 1.43 9.23 -21.38
C HIS A 388 2.13 10.07 -20.31
N SER A 389 3.44 10.25 -20.44
CA SER A 389 4.28 10.99 -19.48
C SER A 389 3.86 12.45 -19.29
N SER A 390 3.22 13.07 -20.29
CA SER A 390 2.67 14.43 -20.22
C SER A 390 1.23 14.50 -19.69
N ASN A 391 0.58 13.36 -19.45
CA ASN A 391 -0.79 13.33 -18.96
C ASN A 391 -0.86 13.80 -17.50
N ARG A 392 -1.69 14.82 -17.23
CA ARG A 392 -1.82 15.43 -15.91
C ARG A 392 -2.36 14.48 -14.85
N VAL A 393 -3.26 13.56 -15.21
CA VAL A 393 -3.84 12.57 -14.27
C VAL A 393 -2.78 11.57 -13.84
N ILE A 394 -2.02 11.04 -14.80
CA ILE A 394 -0.93 10.09 -14.50
C ILE A 394 0.14 10.76 -13.65
N SER A 395 0.57 11.97 -14.02
CA SER A 395 1.52 12.76 -13.23
C SER A 395 0.99 13.03 -11.82
N ALA A 396 -0.30 13.35 -11.67
CA ALA A 396 -0.90 13.62 -10.37
C ALA A 396 -0.93 12.39 -9.46
N LEU A 397 -1.26 11.22 -10.01
CA LEU A 397 -1.23 9.95 -9.28
C LEU A 397 0.19 9.51 -8.95
N VAL A 398 1.16 9.71 -9.86
CA VAL A 398 2.58 9.53 -9.56
C VAL A 398 2.95 10.36 -8.33
N LYS A 399 2.63 11.66 -8.32
CA LYS A 399 2.92 12.58 -7.20
C LYS A 399 2.26 12.13 -5.89
N CYS A 400 1.03 11.61 -5.91
CA CYS A 400 0.42 10.98 -4.74
C CYS A 400 1.26 9.80 -4.23
N GLY A 401 1.74 8.95 -5.13
CA GLY A 401 2.66 7.87 -4.78
C GLY A 401 4.02 8.39 -4.30
N GLN A 402 4.48 9.55 -4.75
CA GLN A 402 5.71 10.17 -4.28
C GLN A 402 5.64 10.67 -2.83
N ASN A 403 4.44 11.01 -2.37
CA ASN A 403 4.17 11.54 -1.03
C ASN A 403 3.04 10.77 -0.34
N PRO A 404 3.24 9.46 -0.10
CA PRO A 404 2.16 8.56 0.24
C PRO A 404 1.53 8.84 1.61
N MET A 405 2.31 9.38 2.55
CA MET A 405 1.82 9.68 3.89
C MET A 405 0.84 10.86 3.89
N ILE A 406 1.12 11.91 3.10
CA ILE A 406 0.19 13.03 2.94
C ILE A 406 -1.09 12.55 2.23
N ALA A 407 -0.95 11.87 1.09
CA ALA A 407 -2.10 11.36 0.33
C ALA A 407 -3.03 10.49 1.20
N TYR A 408 -2.47 9.70 2.10
CA TYR A 408 -3.23 8.82 2.97
C TYR A 408 -4.02 9.57 4.07
N CYS A 409 -3.41 10.56 4.75
CA CYS A 409 -4.04 11.18 5.91
C CYS A 409 -4.75 12.51 5.63
N VAL A 410 -4.50 13.14 4.47
CA VAL A 410 -5.02 14.49 4.17
C VAL A 410 -6.54 14.57 4.20
N THR A 411 -7.24 13.50 3.85
CA THR A 411 -8.71 13.44 3.94
C THR A 411 -9.17 13.61 5.39
N SER A 412 -8.69 12.77 6.30
CA SER A 412 -9.11 12.80 7.71
C SER A 412 -8.56 13.98 8.51
N PHE A 413 -7.36 14.48 8.18
CA PHE A 413 -6.65 15.47 9.01
C PHE A 413 -6.64 16.90 8.43
N CYS A 414 -7.01 17.09 7.17
CA CYS A 414 -7.09 18.42 6.56
C CYS A 414 -8.46 18.67 5.92
N ILE A 415 -8.89 17.81 5.00
CA ILE A 415 -10.13 18.02 4.23
C ILE A 415 -11.36 17.97 5.14
N THR A 416 -11.54 16.88 5.90
CA THR A 416 -12.66 16.74 6.84
C THR A 416 -12.70 17.89 7.85
N PRO A 417 -11.60 18.23 8.55
CA PRO A 417 -11.60 19.39 9.45
C PRO A 417 -11.94 20.72 8.79
N VAL A 418 -11.36 21.03 7.63
CA VAL A 418 -11.61 22.30 6.94
C VAL A 418 -13.08 22.39 6.51
N LEU A 419 -13.61 21.35 5.86
CA LEU A 419 -15.01 21.31 5.43
C LEU A 419 -15.98 21.34 6.62
N GLY A 420 -15.62 20.70 7.73
CA GLY A 420 -16.39 20.74 8.98
C GLY A 420 -16.44 22.12 9.61
N LEU A 421 -15.31 22.84 9.67
CA LEU A 421 -15.23 24.19 10.23
C LEU A 421 -16.02 25.23 9.41
N ILE A 422 -15.99 25.13 8.08
CA ILE A 422 -16.75 26.02 7.19
C ILE A 422 -18.21 25.57 6.97
N GLN A 423 -18.69 24.57 7.71
CA GLN A 423 -20.06 24.03 7.65
C GLN A 423 -20.48 23.47 6.28
N VAL A 424 -19.52 23.10 5.43
CA VAL A 424 -19.79 22.41 4.15
C VAL A 424 -19.95 20.91 4.34
N LEU A 425 -19.23 20.31 5.30
CA LEU A 425 -19.29 18.86 5.54
C LEU A 425 -20.70 18.36 5.89
N PRO A 426 -21.47 19.01 6.80
CA PRO A 426 -22.85 18.58 7.08
C PRO A 426 -23.76 18.64 5.85
N ILE A 427 -23.57 19.64 4.97
CA ILE A 427 -24.33 19.73 3.71
C ILE A 427 -24.04 18.51 2.84
N LEU A 428 -22.76 18.15 2.69
CA LEU A 428 -22.34 16.99 1.90
C LEU A 428 -22.81 15.66 2.50
N ASP A 429 -22.81 15.52 3.83
CA ASP A 429 -23.25 14.31 4.51
C ASP A 429 -24.78 14.14 4.38
N ASN A 430 -25.55 15.23 4.38
CA ASN A 430 -26.99 15.21 4.13
C ASN A 430 -27.36 14.81 2.69
N LEU A 431 -26.52 15.11 1.69
CA LEU A 431 -26.77 14.69 0.31
C LEU A 431 -26.92 13.18 0.17
N ALA A 432 -26.14 12.40 0.91
CA ALA A 432 -26.18 10.95 0.88
C ALA A 432 -27.47 10.38 1.51
N ALA A 433 -28.11 11.14 2.42
CA ALA A 433 -29.38 10.76 3.03
C ALA A 433 -30.57 10.90 2.06
N GLU A 434 -30.51 11.88 1.16
CA GLU A 434 -31.53 12.08 0.11
C GLU A 434 -31.40 11.05 -1.03
N SER A 435 -30.16 10.79 -1.46
CA SER A 435 -29.86 9.76 -2.44
C SER A 435 -28.41 9.31 -2.33
N PRO A 436 -28.12 7.99 -2.32
CA PRO A 436 -26.73 7.53 -2.28
C PRO A 436 -25.89 7.98 -3.48
N PHE A 437 -26.53 8.22 -4.63
CA PHE A 437 -25.87 8.77 -5.82
C PHE A 437 -25.41 10.22 -5.61
N LEU A 438 -26.17 11.03 -4.88
CA LEU A 438 -25.76 12.39 -4.51
C LEU A 438 -24.57 12.36 -3.52
N GLY A 439 -24.46 11.30 -2.71
CA GLY A 439 -23.26 11.02 -1.90
C GLY A 439 -21.97 10.87 -2.72
N LEU A 440 -22.05 10.59 -4.02
CA LEU A 440 -20.87 10.60 -4.90
C LEU A 440 -20.27 12.00 -5.09
N ILE A 441 -21.03 13.07 -4.89
CA ILE A 441 -20.50 14.45 -4.92
C ILE A 441 -19.44 14.63 -3.83
N ARG A 442 -19.72 14.16 -2.61
CA ARG A 442 -18.76 14.13 -1.51
C ARG A 442 -17.52 13.31 -1.88
N THR A 443 -17.72 12.14 -2.48
CA THR A 443 -16.62 11.27 -2.95
C THR A 443 -15.71 12.01 -3.94
N VAL A 444 -16.29 12.58 -5.00
CA VAL A 444 -15.56 13.30 -6.04
C VAL A 444 -14.79 14.49 -5.46
N LEU A 445 -15.43 15.28 -4.57
CA LEU A 445 -14.79 16.40 -3.90
C LEU A 445 -13.59 15.95 -3.06
N PHE A 446 -13.76 14.92 -2.22
CA PHE A 446 -12.69 14.41 -1.37
C PHE A 446 -11.52 13.87 -2.19
N MET A 447 -11.79 13.12 -3.26
CA MET A 447 -10.77 12.59 -4.16
C MET A 447 -10.03 13.71 -4.88
N PHE A 448 -10.74 14.71 -5.39
CA PHE A 448 -10.15 15.87 -6.05
C PHE A 448 -9.24 16.64 -5.09
N LEU A 449 -9.73 16.99 -3.89
CA LEU A 449 -8.96 17.72 -2.88
C LEU A 449 -7.74 16.92 -2.39
N MET A 450 -7.88 15.60 -2.19
CA MET A 450 -6.76 14.74 -1.77
C MET A 450 -5.64 14.77 -2.81
N ILE A 451 -5.98 14.60 -4.09
CA ILE A 451 -5.02 14.68 -5.19
C ILE A 451 -4.40 16.08 -5.22
N TRP A 452 -5.22 17.12 -5.21
CA TRP A 452 -4.80 18.51 -5.36
C TRP A 452 -3.83 18.96 -4.25
N ILE A 453 -4.18 18.75 -2.98
CA ILE A 453 -3.34 19.13 -1.83
C ILE A 453 -2.01 18.35 -1.85
N THR A 454 -2.07 17.04 -2.12
CA THR A 454 -0.86 16.21 -2.18
C THR A 454 0.06 16.64 -3.34
N ASN A 455 -0.53 17.02 -4.47
CA ASN A 455 0.20 17.51 -5.63
C ASN A 455 0.90 18.85 -5.32
N ILE A 456 0.20 19.79 -4.68
CA ILE A 456 0.80 21.06 -4.22
C ILE A 456 1.99 20.79 -3.30
N ALA A 457 1.83 19.92 -2.29
CA ALA A 457 2.91 19.58 -1.38
C ALA A 457 4.10 18.95 -2.13
N THR A 458 3.82 18.07 -3.09
CA THR A 458 4.86 17.40 -3.89
C THR A 458 5.60 18.37 -4.82
N ASP A 459 4.89 19.29 -5.47
CA ASP A 459 5.46 20.30 -6.36
C ASP A 459 6.32 21.31 -5.60
N LYS A 460 5.91 21.66 -4.38
CA LYS A 460 6.71 22.45 -3.42
C LYS A 460 7.84 21.65 -2.76
N LYS A 461 8.02 20.37 -3.11
CA LYS A 461 9.02 19.44 -2.54
C LYS A 461 8.86 19.21 -1.04
N TRP A 462 7.66 19.39 -0.50
CA TRP A 462 7.31 19.10 0.89
C TRP A 462 7.04 17.60 1.07
N PHE A 463 8.10 16.80 0.99
CA PHE A 463 8.03 15.34 1.14
C PHE A 463 8.03 14.92 2.60
N TRP A 464 7.01 14.17 3.02
CA TRP A 464 7.03 13.47 4.30
C TRP A 464 7.82 12.17 4.17
N ARG A 465 8.81 11.98 5.05
CA ARG A 465 9.69 10.81 5.04
C ARG A 465 9.81 10.24 6.46
N SER A 466 9.55 8.94 6.58
CA SER A 466 9.95 8.13 7.73
C SER A 466 11.42 7.74 7.65
#